data_AF-A0A7X9H3X4-F1
#
_entry.id   AF-A0A7X9H3X4-F1
#
_cell.length_a   1.000
_cell.length_b   1.000
_cell.length_c   1.000
_cell.angle_alpha   90.00
_cell.angle_beta   90.00
_cell.angle_gamma   90.00
#
_symmetry.space_group_name_H-M   'P 1'
#
loop_
_entity.id
_entity.type
_entity.pdbx_description
1 polymer ?
#
loop_
_entity_poly.entity_id
_entity_poly.type
_entity_poly.pdbx_seq_one_letter_code
_entity_poly.pdbx_strand_id
1 'polypeptide(L)'
;MKIIRTDRGGGKTTALIKQAARDKSYILCHSKSAARYIYDTALGMGLNIPYPITVDDIPLRGYKGDILIDEIDYILPQLLGAQVNTITTSASIDTLDNNKSEIKINSKAN
;
A
#
# COMPACT_ATOMS: atom_id res chain seq x y z
N MET A 1 -0.47 -11.90 -5.03
CA MET A 1 -0.24 -10.64 -4.28
C MET A 1 1.15 -10.11 -4.62
N LYS A 2 1.37 -8.82 -4.46
CA LYS A 2 2.67 -8.16 -4.63
C LYS A 2 3.00 -7.41 -3.34
N ILE A 3 4.25 -7.45 -2.91
CA ILE A 3 4.74 -6.70 -1.75
C ILE A 3 5.58 -5.53 -2.27
N ILE A 4 5.28 -4.33 -1.81
CA ILE A 4 6.09 -3.14 -2.11
C ILE A 4 6.92 -2.81 -0.86
N ARG A 5 8.25 -2.99 -0.96
CA ARG A 5 9.17 -2.69 0.14
C ARG A 5 10.02 -1.46 -0.20
N THR A 6 9.97 -0.45 0.64
CA THR A 6 10.80 0.76 0.53
C THR A 6 11.16 1.28 1.90
N ASP A 7 12.19 2.12 1.96
CA ASP A 7 12.50 2.90 3.16
C ASP A 7 11.39 3.91 3.49
N ARG A 8 11.46 4.49 4.69
CA ARG A 8 10.55 5.56 5.11
C ARG A 8 10.60 6.73 4.11
N GLY A 9 9.45 7.29 3.80
CA GLY A 9 9.34 8.36 2.80
C GLY A 9 9.45 7.90 1.34
N GLY A 10 9.61 6.60 1.06
CA GLY A 10 9.72 6.08 -0.31
C GLY A 10 8.42 6.04 -1.13
N GLY A 11 7.36 6.74 -0.70
CA GLY A 11 6.13 6.92 -1.49
C GLY A 11 5.20 5.71 -1.57
N LYS A 12 5.29 4.73 -0.67
CA LYS A 12 4.41 3.54 -0.65
C LYS A 12 2.94 3.90 -0.61
N THR A 13 2.52 4.70 0.37
CA THR A 13 1.15 5.19 0.50
C THR A 13 0.69 5.93 -0.76
N THR A 14 1.55 6.76 -1.34
CA THR A 14 1.25 7.46 -2.61
C THR A 14 1.05 6.48 -3.77
N ALA A 15 1.82 5.40 -3.84
CA ALA A 15 1.66 4.37 -4.85
C ALA A 15 0.32 3.63 -4.69
N LEU A 16 -0.08 3.32 -3.44
CA LEU A 16 -1.38 2.73 -3.14
C LEU A 16 -2.54 3.67 -3.48
N ILE A 17 -2.45 4.96 -3.14
CA ILE A 17 -3.44 5.98 -3.52
C ILE A 17 -3.62 6.03 -5.04
N LYS A 18 -2.51 6.09 -5.79
CA LYS A 18 -2.55 6.09 -7.26
C LYS A 18 -3.17 4.82 -7.81
N GLN A 19 -2.95 3.66 -7.18
CA GLN A 19 -3.55 2.40 -7.58
C GLN A 19 -5.06 2.41 -7.32
N ALA A 20 -5.48 2.68 -6.08
CA ALA A 20 -6.89 2.80 -5.69
C ALA A 20 -7.68 3.79 -6.56
N ALA A 21 -7.04 4.88 -7.00
CA ALA A 21 -7.68 5.86 -7.88
C ALA A 21 -8.00 5.27 -9.26
N ARG A 22 -7.15 4.38 -9.77
CA ARG A 22 -7.29 3.73 -11.09
C ARG A 22 -8.31 2.59 -11.05
N ASP A 23 -8.20 1.69 -10.07
CA ASP A 23 -8.94 0.42 -10.04
C ASP A 23 -10.09 0.39 -9.02
N LYS A 24 -10.27 1.47 -8.26
CA LYS A 24 -11.29 1.59 -7.20
C LYS A 24 -11.12 0.57 -6.08
N SER A 25 -9.90 0.07 -5.86
CA SER A 25 -9.54 -0.72 -4.69
C SER A 25 -9.73 0.08 -3.40
N TYR A 26 -9.98 -0.62 -2.31
CA TYR A 26 -9.97 -0.04 -0.97
C TYR A 26 -8.56 -0.13 -0.37
N ILE A 27 -8.17 0.89 0.38
CA ILE A 27 -6.94 0.85 1.18
C ILE A 27 -7.33 0.51 2.62
N LEU A 28 -6.82 -0.59 3.14
CA LEU A 28 -6.87 -0.98 4.54
C LEU A 28 -5.65 -0.39 5.27
N CYS A 29 -5.89 0.33 6.37
CA CYS A 29 -4.85 0.91 7.21
C CYS A 29 -5.07 0.62 8.70
N HIS A 30 -4.08 0.94 9.53
CA HIS A 30 -4.04 0.56 10.94
C HIS A 30 -4.91 1.43 11.88
N SER A 31 -5.45 2.56 11.42
CA SER A 31 -6.21 3.49 12.26
C SER A 31 -7.10 4.47 11.48
N LYS A 32 -8.10 5.04 12.15
CA LYS A 32 -8.98 6.08 11.55
C LYS A 32 -8.21 7.35 11.18
N SER A 33 -7.18 7.70 11.96
CA SER A 33 -6.29 8.83 11.65
C SER A 33 -5.50 8.58 10.37
N ALA A 34 -4.99 7.36 10.18
CA ALA A 34 -4.33 6.97 8.94
C ALA A 34 -5.31 6.97 7.75
N ALA A 35 -6.53 6.46 7.95
CA ALA A 35 -7.57 6.49 6.92
C ALA A 35 -7.85 7.92 6.43
N ARG A 36 -8.02 8.84 7.38
CA ARG A 36 -8.20 10.26 7.07
C ARG A 36 -6.99 10.85 6.36
N TYR A 37 -5.78 10.60 6.85
CA TYR A 37 -4.55 11.09 6.23
C TYR A 37 -4.42 10.64 4.76
N ILE A 38 -4.68 9.36 4.49
CA ILE A 38 -4.61 8.79 3.14
C ILE A 38 -5.64 9.45 2.22
N TYR A 39 -6.88 9.60 2.70
CA TYR A 39 -7.96 10.22 1.95
C TYR A 39 -7.68 11.70 1.66
N ASP A 40 -7.28 12.47 2.68
CA ASP A 40 -6.94 13.89 2.53
C ASP A 40 -5.73 14.08 1.59
N THR A 41 -4.75 13.16 1.63
CA THR A 41 -3.62 13.14 0.69
C THR A 41 -4.10 12.89 -0.74
N ALA A 42 -5.01 11.92 -0.95
CA ALA A 42 -5.59 11.65 -2.27
C ALA A 42 -6.35 12.87 -2.83
N LEU A 43 -7.14 13.55 -1.99
CA LEU A 43 -7.81 14.80 -2.35
C LEU A 43 -6.81 15.90 -2.72
N GLY A 44 -5.74 16.08 -1.94
CA GLY A 44 -4.67 17.03 -2.24
C GLY A 44 -3.94 16.74 -3.57
N MET A 45 -3.96 15.49 -4.03
CA MET A 45 -3.44 15.07 -5.32
C MET A 45 -4.47 15.15 -6.47
N GLY A 46 -5.72 15.54 -6.19
CA GLY A 46 -6.81 15.55 -7.17
C GLY A 46 -7.29 14.14 -7.57
N LEU A 47 -7.06 13.12 -6.74
CA LEU A 47 -7.41 11.74 -7.02
C LEU A 47 -8.67 11.33 -6.24
N ASN A 48 -9.58 10.62 -6.92
CA ASN A 48 -10.79 10.07 -6.30
C ASN A 48 -10.61 8.58 -5.98
N ILE A 49 -10.60 8.26 -4.68
CA ILE A 49 -10.49 6.91 -4.13
C ILE A 49 -11.69 6.61 -3.20
N PRO A 50 -12.07 5.34 -3.01
CA PRO A 50 -12.94 4.97 -1.89
C PRO A 50 -12.33 5.41 -0.56
N TYR A 51 -13.17 5.77 0.42
CA TYR A 51 -12.66 6.11 1.75
C TYR A 51 -11.92 4.90 2.34
N PRO A 52 -10.68 5.07 2.85
CA PRO A 52 -9.91 3.96 3.40
C PRO A 52 -10.61 3.29 4.57
N ILE A 53 -10.36 2.00 4.70
CA ILE A 53 -10.94 1.10 5.69
C ILE A 53 -9.91 0.89 6.81
N THR A 54 -10.36 0.60 8.03
CA THR A 54 -9.47 0.24 9.14
C THR A 54 -9.63 -1.22 9.56
N VAL A 55 -8.72 -1.68 10.42
CA VAL A 55 -8.83 -3.00 11.06
C VAL A 55 -10.15 -3.20 11.82
N ASP A 56 -10.77 -2.12 12.31
CA ASP A 56 -12.05 -2.16 13.04
C ASP A 56 -13.23 -2.53 12.12
N ASP A 57 -13.08 -2.33 10.81
CA ASP A 57 -14.11 -2.65 9.81
C ASP A 57 -14.06 -4.13 9.37
N ILE A 58 -13.11 -4.91 9.89
CA ILE A 58 -12.97 -6.35 9.60
C ILE A 58 -14.00 -7.14 10.43
N PRO A 59 -14.70 -8.14 9.85
CA PRO A 59 -14.57 -8.64 8.48
C PRO A 59 -15.21 -7.72 7.45
N LEU A 60 -14.55 -7.57 6.30
CA LEU A 60 -14.93 -6.68 5.20
C LEU A 60 -16.19 -7.15 4.44
N ARG A 61 -17.34 -7.19 5.13
CA ARG A 61 -18.62 -7.60 4.55
C ARG A 61 -19.18 -6.50 3.67
N GLY A 62 -19.41 -6.81 2.39
CA GLY A 62 -20.04 -5.89 1.43
C GLY A 62 -19.08 -5.06 0.59
N TYR A 63 -17.77 -5.15 0.82
CA TYR A 63 -16.76 -4.53 -0.04
C TYR A 63 -16.56 -5.39 -1.31
N LYS A 64 -16.63 -4.76 -2.49
CA LYS A 64 -16.63 -5.45 -3.80
C LYS A 64 -15.38 -5.19 -4.65
N GLY A 65 -14.27 -4.75 -4.05
CA GLY A 65 -13.02 -4.44 -4.75
C GLY A 65 -11.81 -5.09 -4.11
N ASP A 66 -10.67 -4.99 -4.79
CA ASP A 66 -9.38 -5.43 -4.25
C ASP A 66 -9.02 -4.62 -3.00
N ILE A 67 -8.24 -5.24 -2.11
CA ILE A 67 -7.76 -4.62 -0.88
C ILE A 67 -6.26 -4.37 -0.98
N LEU A 68 -5.89 -3.10 -0.88
CA LEU A 68 -4.52 -2.65 -0.73
C LEU A 68 -4.25 -2.48 0.76
N ILE A 69 -3.09 -2.90 1.26
CA ILE A 69 -2.77 -2.81 2.68
C ILE A 69 -1.62 -1.84 2.87
N ASP A 70 -1.87 -0.76 3.63
CA ASP A 70 -0.83 0.19 4.04
C ASP A 70 -0.36 -0.12 5.47
N GLU A 71 0.97 -0.14 5.65
CA GLU A 71 1.62 -0.48 6.92
C GLU A 71 1.19 -1.82 7.55
N ILE A 72 1.37 -2.91 6.78
CA ILE A 72 1.06 -4.29 7.20
C ILE A 72 1.67 -4.67 8.56
N ASP A 73 2.83 -4.10 8.90
CA ASP A 73 3.55 -4.37 10.15
C ASP A 73 2.77 -3.90 11.39
N TYR A 74 1.89 -2.90 11.28
CA TYR A 74 0.98 -2.50 12.36
C TYR A 74 -0.35 -3.27 12.32
N ILE A 75 -0.82 -3.59 11.12
CA ILE A 75 -2.11 -4.28 10.92
C ILE A 75 -2.07 -5.71 11.44
N LEU A 76 -1.02 -6.48 11.13
CA LEU A 76 -0.94 -7.89 11.52
C LEU A 76 -0.99 -8.08 13.05
N PRO A 77 -0.22 -7.33 13.86
CA PRO A 77 -0.32 -7.44 15.32
C PRO A 77 -1.68 -7.02 15.87
N GLN A 78 -2.30 -5.97 15.32
CA GLN A 78 -3.64 -5.53 15.72
C GLN A 78 -4.67 -6.61 15.45
N LEU A 79 -4.62 -7.22 14.26
CA LEU A 79 -5.56 -8.27 13.85
C LEU A 79 -5.43 -9.54 14.70
N LEU A 80 -4.20 -9.91 15.05
CA LEU A 80 -3.92 -11.14 15.81
C LEU A 80 -4.01 -10.95 17.33
N GLY A 81 -4.03 -9.70 17.82
CA GLY A 81 -3.92 -9.42 19.25
C GLY A 81 -2.58 -9.86 19.86
N ALA A 82 -1.55 -10.04 19.04
CA ALA A 82 -0.25 -10.59 19.43
C ALA A 82 0.86 -10.03 18.56
N GLN A 83 2.10 -10.03 19.07
CA GLN A 83 3.25 -9.58 18.28
C GLN A 83 3.55 -10.55 17.13
N VAL A 84 3.94 -10.01 15.98
CA VAL A 84 4.31 -10.77 14.79
C VAL A 84 5.79 -10.53 14.51
N ASN A 85 6.60 -11.55 14.77
CA ASN A 85 8.06 -11.44 14.67
C ASN A 85 8.61 -11.92 13.33
N THR A 86 7.87 -12.76 12.60
CA THR A 86 8.36 -13.39 11.37
C THR A 86 7.18 -13.70 10.45
N ILE A 87 7.35 -13.36 9.17
CA ILE A 87 6.44 -13.69 8.08
C ILE A 87 7.23 -14.32 6.93
N THR A 88 6.63 -15.28 6.23
CA THR A 88 7.19 -15.85 5.00
C THR A 88 6.21 -15.67 3.87
N THR A 89 6.70 -15.57 2.64
CA THR A 89 5.85 -15.34 1.47
C THR A 89 6.52 -15.85 0.20
N SER A 90 5.70 -16.30 -0.75
CA SER A 90 6.11 -16.57 -2.14
C SER A 90 5.81 -15.38 -3.06
N ALA A 91 5.26 -14.27 -2.53
CA ALA A 91 4.94 -13.08 -3.30
C ALA A 91 6.20 -12.39 -3.83
N SER A 92 6.07 -11.77 -5.00
CA SER A 92 7.13 -10.89 -5.52
C SER A 92 7.28 -9.67 -4.62
N ILE A 93 8.54 -9.30 -4.35
CA ILE A 93 8.90 -8.12 -3.57
C ILE A 93 9.51 -7.10 -4.53
N ASP A 94 8.81 -5.99 -4.70
CA ASP A 94 9.25 -4.89 -5.56
C ASP A 94 9.75 -3.73 -4.69
N THR A 95 10.88 -3.14 -5.07
CA THR A 95 11.35 -1.86 -4.54
C THR A 95 10.86 -0.71 -5.42
N LEU A 96 10.37 0.37 -4.81
CA LEU A 96 10.10 1.61 -5.55
C LEU A 96 11.44 2.34 -5.73
N ASP A 97 12.09 2.13 -6.86
CA ASP A 97 13.28 2.89 -7.23
C ASP A 97 12.84 4.28 -7.72
N ASN A 98 13.11 5.33 -6.94
CA ASN A 98 12.82 6.71 -7.32
C ASN A 98 13.72 7.25 -8.46
N ASN A 99 14.62 6.42 -9.01
CA ASN A 99 15.63 6.80 -10.02
C ASN A 99 15.51 5.99 -11.33
N LYS A 100 14.36 6.03 -12.00
CA LYS A 100 14.29 5.67 -13.43
C LYS A 100 13.64 6.75 -14.27
N SER A 101 14.28 7.92 -14.28
CA SER A 101 14.35 8.77 -15.45
C SER A 101 15.77 8.68 -16.03
N GLU A 102 16.17 7.49 -16.49
CA GLU A 102 17.19 7.30 -17.53
C GLU A 102 17.36 5.81 -17.87
N ILE A 103 17.21 5.49 -19.15
CA ILE A 103 17.52 4.18 -19.72
C ILE A 103 19.05 4.11 -19.87
N LYS A 104 19.74 3.34 -19.02
CA LYS A 104 21.09 2.87 -19.36
C LYS A 104 20.97 1.62 -20.22
N ILE A 105 21.11 1.80 -21.53
CA ILE A 105 21.37 0.69 -22.46
C ILE A 105 22.79 0.23 -22.17
N ASN A 106 22.95 -0.87 -21.42
CA ASN A 106 24.24 -1.55 -21.41
C ASN A 106 24.38 -2.28 -22.74
N SER A 107 25.10 -1.65 -23.65
CA SER A 107 25.75 -2.30 -24.78
C SER A 107 26.57 -3.48 -24.24
N LYS A 108 26.25 -4.68 -24.71
CA LYS A 108 27.17 -5.82 -24.61
C LYS A 108 28.40 -5.46 -25.43
N ALA A 109 29.53 -5.23 -24.76
CA ALA A 109 30.83 -5.37 -25.39
C ALA A 109 31.11 -6.87 -25.57
N ASN A 110 31.65 -7.20 -26.74
CA ASN A 110 31.93 -8.54 -27.26
C ASN A 110 32.71 -9.44 -26.31
#